data_AF-A0A8A1LE94-F1
#
_entry.id   AF-A0A8A1LE94-F1
#
_cell.length_a   1.000
_cell.length_b   1.000
_cell.length_c   1.000
_cell.angle_alpha   90.00
_cell.angle_beta   90.00
_cell.angle_gamma   90.00
#
_symmetry.space_group_name_H-M   'P 1'
#
loop_
_entity.id
_entity.type
_entity.pdbx_description
1 polymer ?
#
loop_
_entity_poly.entity_id
_entity_poly.type
_entity_poly.pdbx_seq_one_letter_code
_entity_poly.pdbx_strand_id
1 'polypeptide(L)'
;MMSSTSENPSPINIKQLMDLLHKEKIVKYHNISESTVKEFLELSDCKNLKLSYNPQTKTVKIVIPTWIHSGCLNWIQDWIAGFRGLEQWNQRTISAAGEGELKVFAGEYANRIVMPDCAIFVSTLEYPTIAMEIAYTETYEDLKKHARLLLEGTAGMISIAILVKIVPLRSDESHIQSAVTGVLPINGLSTILIQFTN
;
A
#
# COMPACT_ATOMS: atom_id res chain seq x y z
N MET A 1 -11.51 -42.28 -25.64
CA MET A 1 -11.40 -40.81 -25.50
C MET A 1 -12.32 -40.40 -24.37
N MET A 2 -11.76 -40.20 -23.18
CA MET A 2 -12.51 -39.72 -22.02
C MET A 2 -11.99 -38.33 -21.67
N SER A 3 -12.95 -37.41 -21.63
CA SER A 3 -12.82 -36.00 -21.28
C SER A 3 -12.06 -35.82 -19.98
N SER A 4 -10.91 -35.15 -20.04
CA SER A 4 -10.23 -34.59 -18.88
C SER A 4 -10.96 -33.30 -18.51
N THR A 5 -11.85 -33.38 -17.52
CA THR A 5 -12.45 -32.21 -16.89
C THR A 5 -11.35 -31.34 -16.30
N SER A 6 -11.17 -30.18 -16.93
CA SER A 6 -10.49 -29.02 -16.38
C SER A 6 -11.12 -28.67 -15.03
N GLU A 7 -10.43 -29.00 -13.94
CA GLU A 7 -10.74 -28.47 -12.62
C GLU A 7 -10.53 -26.96 -12.66
N ASN A 8 -11.61 -26.22 -12.91
CA ASN A 8 -11.68 -24.81 -12.58
C ASN A 8 -11.42 -24.69 -11.06
N PRO A 9 -10.49 -23.82 -10.61
CA PRO A 9 -10.35 -23.55 -9.20
C PRO A 9 -11.70 -23.05 -8.66
N SER A 10 -12.16 -23.69 -7.59
CA SER A 10 -13.39 -23.34 -6.86
C SER A 10 -13.47 -21.83 -6.58
N PRO A 11 -14.67 -21.21 -6.63
CA PRO A 11 -14.82 -19.82 -6.22
C PRO A 11 -14.25 -19.63 -4.82
N ILE A 12 -13.39 -18.63 -4.66
CA ILE A 12 -12.72 -18.30 -3.41
C ILE A 12 -13.75 -18.35 -2.27
N ASN A 13 -13.55 -19.27 -1.31
CA ASN A 13 -14.36 -19.28 -0.11
C ASN A 13 -13.95 -18.06 0.73
N ILE A 14 -14.67 -16.96 0.55
CA ILE A 14 -14.44 -15.68 1.25
C ILE A 14 -14.32 -15.90 2.76
N LYS A 15 -15.12 -16.82 3.33
CA LYS A 15 -15.05 -17.16 4.76
C LYS A 15 -13.68 -17.75 5.13
N GLN A 16 -13.17 -18.70 4.35
CA GLN A 16 -11.83 -19.26 4.57
C GLN A 16 -10.73 -18.21 4.44
N LEU A 17 -10.81 -17.33 3.43
CA LEU A 17 -9.85 -16.24 3.27
C LEU A 17 -9.89 -15.30 4.48
N MET A 18 -11.08 -14.89 4.91
CA MET A 18 -11.21 -14.03 6.09
C MET A 18 -10.71 -14.74 7.35
N ASP A 19 -11.01 -16.02 7.54
CA ASP A 19 -10.53 -16.81 8.69
C ASP A 19 -8.99 -16.89 8.70
N LEU A 20 -8.36 -17.04 7.53
CA LEU A 20 -6.89 -17.01 7.39
C LEU A 20 -6.34 -15.63 7.67
N LEU A 21 -6.92 -14.58 7.11
CA LEU A 21 -6.46 -13.21 7.32
C LEU A 21 -6.59 -12.78 8.79
N HIS A 22 -7.63 -13.21 9.51
CA HIS A 22 -7.74 -12.96 10.95
C HIS A 22 -6.62 -13.64 11.76
N LYS A 23 -6.12 -14.78 11.30
CA LYS A 23 -5.04 -15.53 11.97
C LYS A 23 -3.66 -15.01 11.59
N GLU A 24 -3.43 -14.76 10.30
CA GLU A 24 -2.09 -14.54 9.74
C GLU A 24 -1.81 -13.07 9.38
N LYS A 25 -2.84 -12.21 9.34
CA LYS A 25 -2.84 -10.81 8.89
C LYS A 25 -2.43 -10.58 7.43
N ILE A 26 -1.60 -11.46 6.89
CA ILE A 26 -1.06 -11.44 5.53
C ILE A 26 -1.24 -12.83 4.94
N VAL A 27 -1.91 -12.93 3.80
CA VAL A 27 -2.06 -14.19 3.05
C VAL A 27 -1.45 -14.01 1.66
N LYS A 28 -0.70 -15.02 1.22
CA LYS A 28 -0.08 -15.05 -0.12
C LYS A 28 -0.57 -16.26 -0.90
N TYR A 29 -1.10 -15.99 -2.08
CA TYR A 29 -1.51 -17.01 -3.05
C TYR A 29 -0.56 -17.02 -4.24
N HIS A 30 -0.28 -18.21 -4.77
CA HIS A 30 0.60 -18.41 -5.92
C HIS A 30 -0.17 -19.10 -7.05
N ASN A 31 0.31 -18.94 -8.29
CA ASN A 31 -0.28 -19.55 -9.48
C ASN A 31 -1.78 -19.20 -9.68
N ILE A 32 -2.17 -17.99 -9.31
CA ILE A 32 -3.55 -17.52 -9.43
C ILE A 32 -3.85 -17.05 -10.86
N SER A 33 -5.06 -17.29 -11.35
CA SER A 33 -5.53 -16.80 -12.66
C SER A 33 -5.96 -15.34 -12.59
N GLU A 34 -5.94 -14.64 -13.72
CA GLU A 34 -6.35 -13.22 -13.79
C GLU A 34 -7.83 -13.00 -13.38
N SER A 35 -8.71 -13.96 -13.67
CA SER A 35 -10.11 -13.90 -13.24
C SER A 35 -10.23 -13.89 -11.71
N THR A 36 -9.46 -14.73 -11.04
CA THR A 36 -9.41 -14.81 -9.57
C THR A 36 -8.74 -13.58 -8.95
N VAL A 37 -7.76 -12.98 -9.63
CA VAL A 37 -7.21 -11.67 -9.22
C VAL A 37 -8.33 -10.62 -9.22
N LYS A 38 -9.14 -10.56 -10.28
CA LYS A 38 -10.25 -9.61 -10.37
C LYS A 38 -11.27 -9.80 -9.23
N GLU A 39 -11.61 -11.05 -8.91
CA GLU A 39 -12.48 -11.36 -7.76
C GLU A 39 -11.86 -10.88 -6.43
N PHE A 40 -10.54 -11.04 -6.25
CA PHE A 40 -9.86 -10.52 -5.07
C PHE A 40 -9.83 -8.99 -5.01
N LEU A 41 -9.73 -8.29 -6.15
CA LEU A 41 -9.79 -6.82 -6.20
C LEU A 41 -11.18 -6.31 -5.76
N GLU A 42 -12.24 -6.91 -6.31
CA GLU A 42 -13.62 -6.59 -5.93
C GLU A 42 -13.84 -6.85 -4.42
N LEU A 43 -13.23 -7.91 -3.89
CA LEU A 43 -13.28 -8.21 -2.46
C LEU A 43 -12.48 -7.21 -1.62
N SER A 44 -11.29 -6.78 -2.06
CA SER A 44 -10.48 -5.81 -1.32
C SER A 44 -11.21 -4.49 -1.15
N ASP A 45 -11.89 -4.01 -2.19
CA ASP A 45 -12.69 -2.79 -2.13
C ASP A 45 -13.82 -2.91 -1.11
N CYS A 46 -14.52 -4.06 -1.09
CA CYS A 46 -15.64 -4.30 -0.18
C CYS A 46 -15.23 -4.52 1.28
N LYS A 47 -13.98 -4.94 1.54
CA LYS A 47 -13.50 -5.37 2.85
C LYS A 47 -12.36 -4.51 3.41
N ASN A 48 -11.98 -3.43 2.71
CA ASN A 48 -10.86 -2.57 3.05
C ASN A 48 -9.57 -3.39 3.26
N LEU A 49 -9.23 -4.20 2.25
CA LEU A 49 -8.01 -5.03 2.24
C LEU A 49 -6.97 -4.40 1.33
N LYS A 50 -5.70 -4.44 1.73
CA LYS A 50 -4.60 -4.05 0.85
C LYS A 50 -4.19 -5.25 0.00
N LEU A 51 -4.23 -5.08 -1.31
CA LEU A 51 -3.87 -6.10 -2.29
C LEU A 51 -2.65 -5.67 -3.12
N SER A 52 -1.78 -6.63 -3.41
CA SER A 52 -0.76 -6.49 -4.46
C SER A 52 -0.71 -7.74 -5.33
N TYR A 53 -0.54 -7.54 -6.63
CA TYR A 53 -0.48 -8.61 -7.63
C TYR A 53 0.79 -8.48 -8.48
N ASN A 54 1.50 -9.60 -8.60
CA ASN A 54 2.60 -9.77 -9.53
C ASN A 54 2.22 -10.78 -10.63
N PRO A 55 2.00 -10.33 -11.87
CA PRO A 55 1.59 -11.19 -12.98
C PRO A 55 2.68 -12.16 -13.44
N GLN A 56 3.97 -11.78 -13.33
CA GLN A 56 5.08 -12.63 -13.74
C GLN A 56 5.18 -13.89 -12.88
N THR A 57 4.95 -13.75 -11.58
CA THR A 57 4.97 -14.86 -10.62
C THR A 57 3.58 -15.38 -10.29
N LYS A 58 2.53 -14.82 -10.93
CA LYS A 58 1.12 -15.12 -10.64
C LYS A 58 0.80 -15.13 -9.14
N THR A 59 1.37 -14.16 -8.42
CA THR A 59 1.31 -14.10 -6.96
C THR A 59 0.43 -12.94 -6.51
N VAL A 60 -0.53 -13.24 -5.65
CA VAL A 60 -1.36 -12.24 -4.97
C VAL A 60 -0.97 -12.22 -3.49
N LYS A 61 -0.74 -11.03 -2.94
CA LYS A 61 -0.59 -10.80 -1.51
C LYS A 61 -1.76 -9.94 -1.04
N ILE A 62 -2.49 -10.43 -0.04
CA ILE A 62 -3.62 -9.75 0.59
C ILE A 62 -3.24 -9.49 2.05
N VAL A 63 -3.49 -8.28 2.53
CA VAL A 63 -3.17 -7.82 3.88
C VAL A 63 -4.42 -7.22 4.50
N ILE A 64 -4.73 -7.60 5.75
CA ILE A 64 -5.67 -6.82 6.57
C ILE A 64 -4.91 -5.59 7.09
N PRO A 65 -5.30 -4.37 6.70
CA PRO A 65 -4.73 -3.16 7.27
C PRO A 65 -4.97 -3.14 8.78
N THR A 66 -3.94 -2.84 9.55
CA THR A 66 -4.12 -2.55 10.99
C THR A 66 -4.66 -1.14 11.18
N TRP A 67 -5.22 -0.83 12.35
CA TRP A 67 -5.64 0.55 12.69
C TRP A 67 -4.56 1.60 12.44
N ILE A 68 -3.29 1.24 12.60
CA ILE A 68 -2.13 2.08 12.27
C ILE A 68 -2.04 2.43 10.77
N HIS A 69 -2.33 1.48 9.87
CA HIS A 69 -2.34 1.73 8.43
C HIS A 69 -3.47 2.70 8.07
N SER A 70 -4.68 2.49 8.61
CA SER A 70 -5.81 3.38 8.39
C SER A 70 -5.61 4.79 8.99
N GLY A 71 -4.94 4.90 10.14
CA GLY A 71 -4.65 6.19 10.77
C GLY A 71 -3.74 7.10 9.95
N CYS A 72 -2.93 6.51 9.06
CA CYS A 72 -2.00 7.24 8.21
C CYS A 72 -2.68 8.18 7.23
N LEU A 73 -3.75 7.69 6.57
CA LEU A 73 -4.53 8.50 5.64
C LEU A 73 -5.16 9.70 6.36
N ASN A 74 -5.76 9.47 7.52
CA ASN A 74 -6.36 10.53 8.33
C ASN A 74 -5.33 11.60 8.69
N TRP A 75 -4.15 11.17 9.15
CA TRP A 75 -3.06 12.09 9.49
C TRP A 75 -2.65 12.98 8.31
N ILE A 76 -2.46 12.40 7.11
CA ILE A 76 -2.10 13.19 5.93
C ILE A 76 -3.25 14.08 5.46
N GLN A 77 -4.49 13.63 5.55
CA GLN A 77 -5.65 14.44 5.19
C GLN A 77 -5.80 15.65 6.11
N ASP A 78 -5.60 15.48 7.42
CA ASP A 78 -5.59 16.57 8.40
C ASP A 78 -4.43 17.56 8.13
N TRP A 79 -3.24 17.02 7.85
CA TRP A 79 -2.07 17.81 7.49
C TRP A 79 -2.29 18.65 6.23
N ILE A 80 -2.84 18.05 5.17
CA ILE A 80 -3.22 18.73 3.92
C ILE A 80 -4.30 19.79 4.19
N ALA A 81 -5.29 19.51 5.02
CA ALA A 81 -6.35 20.46 5.35
C ALA A 81 -5.78 21.71 6.05
N GLY A 82 -4.82 21.53 6.97
CA GLY A 82 -4.10 22.63 7.61
C GLY A 82 -3.35 23.49 6.61
N PHE A 83 -2.59 22.88 5.69
CA PHE A 83 -1.86 23.61 4.64
C PHE A 83 -2.78 24.38 3.70
N ARG A 84 -3.90 23.78 3.29
CA ARG A 84 -4.89 24.47 2.45
C ARG A 84 -5.45 25.72 3.12
N GLY A 85 -5.68 25.66 4.44
CA GLY A 85 -6.11 26.82 5.22
C GLY A 85 -5.07 27.95 5.26
N LEU A 86 -3.79 27.60 5.44
CA LEU A 86 -2.69 28.56 5.53
C LEU A 86 -2.35 29.21 4.19
N GLU A 87 -2.25 28.40 3.12
CA GLU A 87 -1.76 28.83 1.80
C GLU A 87 -2.88 29.19 0.82
N GLN A 88 -4.15 29.15 1.26
CA GLN A 88 -5.34 29.34 0.42
C GLN A 88 -5.39 28.39 -0.80
N TRP A 89 -4.79 27.21 -0.66
CA TRP A 89 -4.83 26.19 -1.71
C TRP A 89 -6.19 25.52 -1.78
N ASN A 90 -6.64 25.21 -3.00
CA ASN A 90 -7.89 24.49 -3.20
C ASN A 90 -7.67 22.97 -3.20
N GLN A 91 -8.76 22.20 -3.21
CA GLN A 91 -8.70 20.73 -3.18
C GLN A 91 -7.96 20.10 -4.37
N ARG A 92 -7.88 20.81 -5.50
CA ARG A 92 -7.15 20.38 -6.70
C ARG A 92 -5.66 20.70 -6.64
N THR A 93 -5.19 21.48 -5.68
CA THR A 93 -3.76 21.80 -5.54
C THR A 93 -2.99 20.63 -4.91
N ILE A 94 -3.57 20.00 -3.91
CA ILE A 94 -3.01 18.82 -3.26
C ILE A 94 -4.13 18.03 -2.62
N SER A 95 -4.16 16.70 -2.74
CA SER A 95 -5.13 15.83 -2.07
C SER A 95 -4.52 14.47 -1.73
N ALA A 96 -5.18 13.69 -0.88
CA ALA A 96 -4.73 12.36 -0.49
C ALA A 96 -5.88 11.35 -0.47
N ALA A 97 -5.59 10.13 -0.94
CA ALA A 97 -6.49 8.99 -0.92
C ALA A 97 -5.74 7.76 -0.38
N GLY A 98 -6.45 6.85 0.30
CA GLY A 98 -5.88 5.59 0.77
C GLY A 98 -6.25 4.43 -0.14
N GLU A 99 -5.44 3.38 -0.11
CA GLU A 99 -5.74 2.02 -0.64
C GLU A 99 -6.19 1.96 -2.12
N GLY A 100 -5.95 3.02 -2.90
CA GLY A 100 -6.30 3.07 -4.32
C GLY A 100 -5.36 2.25 -5.20
N GLU A 101 -5.91 1.56 -6.19
CA GLU A 101 -5.14 0.74 -7.13
C GLU A 101 -4.24 1.57 -8.05
N LEU A 102 -2.95 1.23 -8.09
CA LEU A 102 -2.03 1.72 -9.11
C LEU A 102 -1.80 0.65 -10.17
N LYS A 103 -2.10 1.00 -11.42
CA LYS A 103 -1.97 0.14 -12.61
C LYS A 103 -1.02 0.70 -13.68
N VAL A 104 -0.28 1.77 -13.36
CA VAL A 104 0.61 2.49 -14.29
C VAL A 104 2.01 1.91 -14.39
N PHE A 105 2.19 0.65 -13.98
CA PHE A 105 3.50 0.04 -13.95
C PHE A 105 4.00 -0.32 -15.36
N ALA A 106 5.29 -0.10 -15.61
CA ALA A 106 5.93 -0.30 -16.92
C ALA A 106 7.17 -1.21 -16.83
N GLY A 107 7.69 -1.61 -17.99
CA GLY A 107 8.90 -2.43 -18.10
C GLY A 107 8.76 -3.79 -17.42
N GLU A 108 9.74 -4.17 -16.60
CA GLU A 108 9.71 -5.42 -15.82
C GLU A 108 8.60 -5.46 -14.76
N TYR A 109 7.96 -4.32 -14.48
CA TYR A 109 6.87 -4.21 -13.52
C TYR A 109 5.49 -4.15 -14.20
N ALA A 110 5.43 -4.26 -15.53
CA ALA A 110 4.19 -4.14 -16.28
C ALA A 110 3.07 -5.05 -15.74
N ASN A 111 1.84 -4.54 -15.77
CA ASN A 111 0.62 -5.21 -15.31
C ASN A 111 0.60 -5.56 -13.81
N ARG A 112 1.53 -5.05 -13.00
CA ARG A 112 1.42 -5.12 -11.54
C ARG A 112 0.27 -4.26 -11.05
N ILE A 113 -0.36 -4.72 -9.97
CA ILE A 113 -1.31 -3.94 -9.19
C ILE A 113 -0.68 -3.75 -7.81
N VAL A 114 -0.59 -2.50 -7.39
CA VAL A 114 -0.09 -2.12 -6.06
C VAL A 114 -1.02 -1.07 -5.48
N MET A 115 -1.41 -1.23 -4.23
CA MET A 115 -2.17 -0.26 -3.47
C MET A 115 -1.24 0.36 -2.42
N PRO A 116 -0.85 1.65 -2.53
CA PRO A 116 -0.11 2.30 -1.46
C PRO A 116 -1.01 2.56 -0.24
N ASP A 117 -0.43 2.66 0.97
CA ASP A 117 -1.22 3.01 2.17
C ASP A 117 -1.83 4.41 2.05
N CYS A 118 -1.11 5.32 1.42
CA CYS A 118 -1.64 6.62 1.03
C CYS A 118 -0.99 7.11 -0.28
N ALA A 119 -1.83 7.55 -1.20
CA ALA A 119 -1.49 8.20 -2.44
C ALA A 119 -1.77 9.70 -2.32
N ILE A 120 -0.78 10.54 -2.59
CA ILE A 120 -0.90 11.99 -2.54
C ILE A 120 -0.78 12.53 -3.97
N PHE A 121 -1.79 13.31 -4.34
CA PHE A 121 -1.94 13.92 -5.64
C PHE A 121 -1.56 15.39 -5.49
N VAL A 122 -0.65 15.85 -6.34
CA VAL A 122 -0.28 17.27 -6.42
C VAL A 122 -0.77 17.81 -7.75
N SER A 123 -1.40 18.98 -7.73
CA SER A 123 -2.08 19.59 -8.87
C SER A 123 -3.24 18.72 -9.39
N THR A 124 -3.73 19.03 -10.59
CA THR A 124 -4.80 18.31 -11.29
C THR A 124 -4.33 17.02 -11.96
N LEU A 125 -3.27 16.39 -11.44
CA LEU A 125 -2.74 15.15 -12.01
C LEU A 125 -3.68 13.98 -11.68
N GLU A 126 -3.88 13.10 -12.67
CA GLU A 126 -4.74 11.92 -12.53
C GLU A 126 -4.08 10.82 -11.69
N TYR A 127 -2.75 10.85 -11.56
CA TYR A 127 -1.96 9.87 -10.82
C TYR A 127 -1.22 10.54 -9.65
N PRO A 128 -1.00 9.80 -8.54
CA PRO A 128 -0.29 10.35 -7.41
C PRO A 128 1.18 10.56 -7.76
N THR A 129 1.73 11.67 -7.29
CA THR A 129 3.15 12.01 -7.44
C THR A 129 3.98 11.60 -6.24
N ILE A 130 3.32 11.39 -5.10
CA ILE A 130 3.91 10.95 -3.85
C ILE A 130 3.10 9.76 -3.34
N ALA A 131 3.78 8.71 -2.91
CA ALA A 131 3.17 7.60 -2.19
C ALA A 131 3.75 7.51 -0.78
N MET A 132 2.95 7.00 0.16
CA MET A 132 3.39 6.73 1.50
C MET A 132 3.09 5.27 1.86
N GLU A 133 4.07 4.62 2.46
CA GLU A 133 3.98 3.26 2.99
C GLU A 133 4.26 3.28 4.49
N ILE A 134 3.37 2.66 5.26
CA ILE A 134 3.52 2.44 6.69
C ILE A 134 3.87 0.98 6.96
N ALA A 135 4.73 0.76 7.96
CA ALA A 135 4.97 -0.57 8.51
C ALA A 135 4.74 -0.57 10.01
N TYR A 136 4.02 -1.60 10.48
CA TYR A 136 3.88 -1.88 11.91
C TYR A 136 4.47 -3.24 12.27
N THR A 137 3.98 -4.29 11.63
CA THR A 137 4.53 -5.65 11.76
C THR A 137 5.61 -5.94 10.71
N GLU A 138 5.58 -5.23 9.59
CA GLU A 138 6.50 -5.31 8.47
C GLU A 138 7.87 -4.74 8.85
N THR A 139 8.92 -5.22 8.20
CA THR A 139 10.28 -4.71 8.43
C THR A 139 10.53 -3.41 7.65
N TYR A 140 11.54 -2.64 8.06
CA TYR A 140 11.96 -1.48 7.28
C TYR A 140 12.52 -1.86 5.90
N GLU A 141 13.08 -3.05 5.74
CA GLU A 141 13.52 -3.55 4.44
C GLU A 141 12.34 -3.85 3.51
N ASP A 142 11.22 -4.32 4.04
CA ASP A 142 10.00 -4.52 3.24
C ASP A 142 9.47 -3.19 2.72
N LEU A 143 9.46 -2.14 3.57
CA LEU A 143 9.12 -0.78 3.15
C LEU A 143 10.02 -0.28 2.02
N LYS A 144 11.34 -0.43 2.15
CA LYS A 144 12.28 0.00 1.09
C LYS A 144 12.05 -0.74 -0.22
N LYS A 145 11.76 -2.05 -0.17
CA LYS A 145 11.43 -2.83 -1.38
C LYS A 145 10.13 -2.35 -2.02
N HIS A 146 9.10 -2.08 -1.23
CA HIS A 146 7.84 -1.51 -1.73
C HIS A 146 8.05 -0.11 -2.33
N ALA A 147 8.79 0.78 -1.67
CA ALA A 147 9.08 2.11 -2.20
C ALA A 147 9.86 2.05 -3.52
N ARG A 148 10.86 1.17 -3.63
CA ARG A 148 11.58 0.98 -4.91
C ARG A 148 10.63 0.55 -6.03
N LEU A 149 9.75 -0.41 -5.75
CA LEU A 149 8.74 -0.84 -6.71
C LEU A 149 7.86 0.34 -7.15
N LEU A 150 7.40 1.19 -6.23
CA LEU A 150 6.59 2.36 -6.55
C LEU A 150 7.36 3.40 -7.39
N LEU A 151 8.60 3.69 -7.03
CA LEU A 151 9.43 4.71 -7.70
C LEU A 151 9.90 4.25 -9.09
N GLU A 152 10.49 3.06 -9.17
CA GLU A 152 11.07 2.51 -10.41
C GLU A 152 9.97 1.98 -11.33
N GLY A 153 8.97 1.31 -10.74
CA GLY A 153 7.95 0.60 -11.50
C GLY A 153 6.92 1.49 -12.17
N THR A 154 6.66 2.69 -11.62
CA THR A 154 5.71 3.64 -12.20
C THR A 154 6.33 4.58 -13.23
N ALA A 155 7.58 4.34 -13.63
CA ALA A 155 8.31 5.13 -14.63
C ALA A 155 8.30 6.65 -14.35
N GLY A 156 8.42 7.03 -13.08
CA GLY A 156 8.48 8.44 -12.65
C GLY A 156 7.13 9.10 -12.37
N MET A 157 6.00 8.39 -12.48
CA MET A 157 4.71 8.92 -12.01
C MET A 157 4.74 9.17 -10.50
N ILE A 158 5.20 8.19 -9.73
CA ILE A 158 5.58 8.41 -8.33
C ILE A 158 7.03 8.83 -8.29
N SER A 159 7.27 10.05 -7.82
CA SER A 159 8.61 10.65 -7.73
C SER A 159 9.18 10.62 -6.32
N ILE A 160 8.32 10.46 -5.31
CA ILE A 160 8.66 10.44 -3.90
C ILE A 160 7.91 9.30 -3.21
N ALA A 161 8.62 8.49 -2.44
CA ALA A 161 8.04 7.55 -1.50
C ALA A 161 8.37 7.94 -0.06
N ILE A 162 7.34 8.17 0.76
CA ILE A 162 7.46 8.41 2.20
C ILE A 162 7.30 7.08 2.92
N LEU A 163 8.33 6.66 3.64
CA LEU A 163 8.35 5.46 4.44
C LEU A 163 8.15 5.83 5.90
N VAL A 164 7.21 5.19 6.58
CA VAL A 164 6.99 5.40 8.01
C VAL A 164 7.03 4.06 8.72
N LYS A 165 8.09 3.81 9.47
CA LYS A 165 8.20 2.61 10.32
C LYS A 165 7.78 2.94 11.74
N ILE A 166 6.66 2.37 12.16
CA ILE A 166 6.21 2.41 13.55
C ILE A 166 6.72 1.15 14.24
N VAL A 167 7.44 1.35 15.33
CA VAL A 167 7.93 0.26 16.18
C VAL A 167 6.90 0.05 17.30
N PRO A 168 6.37 -1.17 17.48
CA PRO A 168 5.49 -1.47 18.60
C PRO A 168 6.13 -1.14 19.94
N LEU A 169 5.31 -0.72 20.90
CA LEU A 169 5.74 -0.56 22.28
C LEU A 169 6.23 -1.91 22.82
N ARG A 170 7.32 -1.85 23.57
CA ARG A 170 7.68 -2.94 24.48
C ARG A 170 6.69 -2.99 25.63
N SER A 171 6.60 -4.13 26.31
CA SER A 171 5.67 -4.35 27.42
C SER A 171 5.86 -3.37 28.59
N ASP A 172 7.01 -2.71 28.67
CA ASP A 172 7.40 -1.71 29.66
C ASP A 172 7.28 -0.26 29.15
N GLU A 173 6.82 -0.04 27.91
CA GLU A 173 6.66 1.29 27.31
C GLU A 173 5.18 1.69 27.23
N SER A 174 4.86 2.92 27.64
CA SER A 174 3.50 3.48 27.54
C SER A 174 3.31 4.44 26.36
N HIS A 175 4.38 4.81 25.65
CA HIS A 175 4.38 5.77 24.55
C HIS A 175 5.37 5.39 23.46
N ILE A 176 5.03 5.66 22.19
CA ILE A 176 5.89 5.32 21.05
C ILE A 176 7.14 6.18 21.15
N GLN A 177 8.29 5.56 21.47
CA GLN A 177 9.53 6.29 21.72
C GLN A 177 10.18 6.84 20.44
N SER A 178 9.91 6.24 19.29
CA SER A 178 10.48 6.69 18.00
C SER A 178 9.70 6.14 16.81
N ALA A 179 9.57 6.94 15.74
CA ALA A 179 9.33 6.44 14.39
C ALA A 179 10.51 6.80 13.49
N VAL A 180 10.86 5.89 12.58
CA VAL A 180 11.82 6.19 11.53
C VAL A 180 11.03 6.56 10.30
N THR A 181 11.23 7.78 9.80
CA THR A 181 10.72 8.14 8.47
C THR A 181 11.84 8.23 7.45
N GLY A 182 11.55 7.83 6.23
CA GLY A 182 12.47 7.93 5.10
C GLY A 182 11.73 8.56 3.94
N VAL A 183 12.38 9.49 3.26
CA VAL A 183 11.94 10.01 1.98
C VAL A 183 12.89 9.44 0.94
N LEU A 184 12.36 8.59 0.07
CA LEU A 184 13.08 8.08 -1.09
C LEU A 184 12.64 8.89 -2.31
N PRO A 185 13.39 9.92 -2.74
CA PRO A 185 13.28 10.42 -4.10
C PRO A 185 13.77 9.38 -5.10
N ILE A 186 13.37 9.52 -6.37
CA ILE A 186 13.88 8.69 -7.47
C ILE A 186 15.43 8.69 -7.58
N ASN A 187 16.11 9.70 -7.03
CA ASN A 187 17.57 9.88 -7.10
C ASN A 187 18.35 9.50 -5.81
N GLY A 188 17.72 8.87 -4.80
CA GLY A 188 18.44 8.46 -3.59
C GLY A 188 17.57 8.34 -2.34
N LEU A 189 18.18 8.06 -1.18
CA LEU A 189 17.48 8.01 0.12
C LEU A 189 17.84 9.24 0.96
N SER A 190 16.82 9.93 1.47
CA SER A 190 16.93 10.95 2.50
C SER A 190 16.15 10.47 3.73
N THR A 191 16.82 10.18 4.84
CA THR A 191 16.13 9.78 6.08
C THR A 191 15.70 11.03 6.87
N ILE A 192 14.44 11.09 7.28
CA ILE A 192 13.95 12.13 8.20
C ILE A 192 13.63 11.44 9.52
N LEU A 193 14.23 11.88 10.62
CA LEU A 193 13.84 11.38 11.94
C LEU A 193 12.67 12.24 12.43
N ILE A 194 11.47 11.67 12.57
CA ILE A 194 10.36 12.36 13.24
C ILE A 194 10.35 11.87 14.68
N GLN A 195 10.76 12.75 15.60
CA GLN A 195 10.51 12.56 17.02
C GLN A 195 9.10 13.06 17.33
N PHE A 196 8.26 12.20 17.88
CA PHE A 196 7.00 12.63 18.50
C PHE A 196 7.36 13.30 19.82
N THR A 197 7.21 14.62 19.89
CA THR A 197 7.33 15.37 21.14
C THR A 197 5.95 15.55 21.76
N ASN A 198 5.85 15.36 23.07
CA ASN A 198 4.65 15.70 23.85
C ASN A 198 4.41 17.21 23.88
#